data_AF-A0A8C3BG71-F1
#
_entry.id   AF-A0A8C3BG71-F1
#
_cell.length_a   1.000
_cell.length_b   1.000
_cell.length_c   1.000
_cell.angle_alpha   90.00
_cell.angle_beta   90.00
_cell.angle_gamma   90.00
#
_symmetry.space_group_name_H-M   'P 1'
#
loop_
_entity.id
_entity.type
_entity.pdbx_description
1 polymer ?
#
loop_
_entity_poly.entity_id
_entity_poly.type
_entity_poly.pdbx_seq_one_letter_code
_entity_poly.pdbx_strand_id
1 'polypeptide(L)'
;MLLRVRSAVGHLVAGLGPGAGAQPPAEPRRGGGGAGTGGGGGSSGGAAALFCRPAFLQLTPEELRRADDHTGRAVQSPRDGRRRLPWSTGYAEVINAGKSQHNEDQACCEVVFVERRPSPRGRPPSGDGSGELDGGRKGFYFHYWALFDGHAGSGAAVMASKRLHLHICEQLRDLVDILQDPSPPPICLQHDTRAGAAELSRAPLTEDNGEVPSDALPRFHLEKAVSHESLVIGAIENAFKHMDDQIEQERASQSISGGCCALAAVYLMGKFYVANAGDSRAIIIRNGEIIPMSREFTPETERQRLQFLAFLRPELLGKEFTHLEFPRRIQPKELGKKMLYRDQNMNGWAYKKIEEDDLKFPLIYGEGKKARVMATIGVTRGLGDHDLKVFSSNIHIKPFLSCFPEVRVYDLTQYEHCPDDVLVLGTDGLWDVTNDEEVASVVMEVLTSYEPNDPCRYTMVAQELVVRSRGVLKERGWRLPNDRLGSGDDISVFVIPLGGPGNYT
;
A
#
# COMPACT_ATOMS: atom_id res chain seq x y z
N MET A 1 -38.33 -0.17 1.21
CA MET A 1 -36.94 -0.04 0.75
C MET A 1 -36.30 1.31 1.12
N LEU A 2 -37.02 2.44 0.97
CA LEU A 2 -36.62 3.79 1.45
C LEU A 2 -36.23 3.89 2.94
N LEU A 3 -36.74 3.00 3.80
CA LEU A 3 -36.43 2.95 5.23
C LEU A 3 -35.12 2.21 5.56
N ARG A 4 -34.61 1.34 4.65
CA ARG A 4 -33.45 0.48 4.96
C ARG A 4 -32.10 1.14 4.68
N VAL A 5 -32.02 2.06 3.71
CA VAL A 5 -30.82 2.91 3.50
C VAL A 5 -30.79 4.07 4.52
N ARG A 6 -31.96 4.56 4.98
CA ARG A 6 -32.03 5.56 6.06
C ARG A 6 -31.42 5.05 7.38
N SER A 7 -31.51 3.74 7.66
CA SER A 7 -30.96 3.16 8.89
C SER A 7 -29.43 3.14 8.91
N ALA A 8 -28.78 2.88 7.77
CA ALA A 8 -27.32 2.94 7.67
C ALA A 8 -26.79 4.39 7.74
N VAL A 9 -27.53 5.35 7.18
CA VAL A 9 -27.18 6.78 7.21
C VAL A 9 -27.49 7.43 8.58
N GLY A 10 -28.51 6.94 9.29
CA GLY A 10 -28.88 7.45 10.62
C GLY A 10 -27.82 7.22 11.70
N HIS A 11 -27.07 6.13 11.61
CA HIS A 11 -25.97 5.84 12.54
C HIS A 11 -24.69 6.68 12.27
N LEU A 12 -24.50 7.21 11.05
CA LEU A 12 -23.38 8.11 10.75
C LEU A 12 -23.60 9.56 11.21
N VAL A 13 -24.84 9.98 11.44
CA VAL A 13 -25.18 11.35 11.87
C VAL A 13 -25.36 11.47 13.39
N ALA A 14 -25.58 10.36 14.10
CA ALA A 14 -25.88 10.34 15.54
C ALA A 14 -24.69 9.97 16.46
N GLY A 15 -23.45 10.00 15.97
CA GLY A 15 -22.24 9.68 16.73
C GLY A 15 -21.74 10.78 17.69
N LEU A 16 -22.63 11.61 18.25
CA LEU A 16 -22.30 12.63 19.25
C LEU A 16 -23.41 12.71 20.31
N GLY A 17 -23.34 11.83 21.32
CA GLY A 17 -24.20 11.85 22.51
C GLY A 17 -23.94 10.65 23.44
N PRO A 18 -23.95 10.82 24.78
CA PRO A 18 -23.31 9.87 25.71
C PRO A 18 -24.12 8.58 25.86
N GLY A 19 -23.43 7.45 25.76
CA GLY A 19 -24.00 6.11 25.89
C GLY A 19 -24.37 5.76 27.33
N ALA A 20 -25.61 5.31 27.52
CA ALA A 20 -26.02 4.54 28.69
C ALA A 20 -25.64 3.06 28.48
N GLY A 21 -25.08 2.45 29.51
CA GLY A 21 -24.42 1.14 29.45
C GLY A 21 -25.33 -0.03 29.08
N ALA A 22 -24.75 -0.97 28.32
CA ALA A 22 -25.30 -2.29 28.10
C ALA A 22 -24.30 -3.34 28.61
N GLN A 23 -24.78 -4.22 29.49
CA GLN A 23 -24.05 -5.33 30.12
C GLN A 23 -23.60 -6.38 29.08
N PRO A 24 -22.48 -7.09 29.32
CA PRO A 24 -22.01 -8.15 28.45
C PRO A 24 -22.85 -9.43 28.58
N PRO A 25 -23.02 -10.22 27.49
CA PRO A 25 -23.67 -11.52 27.57
C PRO A 25 -22.76 -12.58 28.19
N ALA A 26 -23.39 -13.53 28.88
CA ALA A 26 -22.78 -14.56 29.71
C ALA A 26 -21.99 -15.63 28.93
N GLU A 27 -20.89 -16.09 29.52
CA GLU A 27 -20.06 -17.20 29.07
C GLU A 27 -20.81 -18.56 29.11
N PRO A 28 -20.54 -19.49 28.17
CA PRO A 28 -20.99 -20.86 28.31
C PRO A 28 -20.04 -21.66 29.22
N ARG A 29 -20.66 -22.40 30.15
CA ARG A 29 -20.06 -23.21 31.21
C ARG A 29 -19.12 -24.31 30.68
N ARG A 30 -17.97 -24.44 31.34
CA ARG A 30 -17.05 -25.60 31.25
C ARG A 30 -17.72 -26.86 31.81
N GLY A 31 -17.82 -27.90 31.00
CA GLY A 31 -18.04 -29.29 31.44
C GLY A 31 -16.72 -30.05 31.42
N GLY A 32 -16.31 -30.61 32.55
CA GLY A 32 -15.11 -31.45 32.67
C GLY A 32 -15.38 -32.91 32.33
N GLY A 33 -14.36 -33.61 31.85
CA GLY A 33 -14.34 -35.08 31.80
C GLY A 33 -13.24 -35.66 30.91
N GLY A 34 -12.32 -36.40 31.54
CA GLY A 34 -11.75 -37.63 30.98
C GLY A 34 -10.42 -37.54 30.22
N ALA A 35 -9.36 -38.04 30.87
CA ALA A 35 -8.09 -38.38 30.23
C ALA A 35 -8.22 -39.60 29.30
N GLY A 36 -7.51 -39.58 28.17
CA GLY A 36 -7.33 -40.72 27.26
C GLY A 36 -6.17 -40.46 26.31
N THR A 37 -5.11 -41.23 26.47
CA THR A 37 -3.89 -41.24 25.65
C THR A 37 -4.12 -41.97 24.32
N GLY A 38 -3.57 -41.47 23.21
CA GLY A 38 -3.56 -42.16 21.92
C GLY A 38 -3.07 -41.26 20.79
N GLY A 39 -1.93 -41.60 20.18
CA GLY A 39 -1.19 -40.74 19.26
C GLY A 39 -1.58 -40.81 17.78
N GLY A 40 -0.84 -40.04 16.99
CA GLY A 40 -0.66 -40.19 15.55
C GLY A 40 -1.47 -39.25 14.67
N GLY A 41 -0.79 -38.36 13.94
CA GLY A 41 -1.34 -37.63 12.80
C GLY A 41 -1.07 -36.13 12.82
N GLY A 42 0.15 -35.73 12.49
CA GLY A 42 0.47 -34.33 12.22
C GLY A 42 -0.20 -33.88 10.91
N SER A 43 -1.36 -33.24 11.02
CA SER A 43 -1.85 -32.33 9.98
C SER A 43 -1.34 -30.94 10.32
N SER A 44 -0.46 -30.39 9.49
CA SER A 44 -0.11 -28.97 9.54
C SER A 44 -1.34 -28.12 9.20
N GLY A 45 -2.18 -27.85 10.21
CA GLY A 45 -3.21 -26.83 10.10
C GLY A 45 -2.54 -25.47 9.94
N GLY A 46 -2.80 -24.78 8.84
CA GLY A 46 -2.33 -23.42 8.62
C GLY A 46 -2.74 -22.55 9.81
N ALA A 47 -1.76 -21.97 10.50
CA ALA A 47 -2.05 -21.01 11.55
C ALA A 47 -2.78 -19.82 10.91
N ALA A 48 -3.94 -19.43 11.47
CA ALA A 48 -4.62 -18.20 11.08
C ALA A 48 -3.63 -17.03 11.10
N ALA A 49 -3.86 -16.01 10.27
CA ALA A 49 -3.08 -14.78 10.32
C ALA A 49 -3.37 -14.05 11.65
N LEU A 50 -2.75 -14.52 12.73
CA LEU A 50 -2.91 -13.97 14.07
C LEU A 50 -2.32 -12.55 14.06
N PHE A 51 -3.09 -11.62 14.63
CA PHE A 51 -2.66 -10.26 14.85
C PHE A 51 -1.30 -10.24 15.57
N CYS A 52 -0.39 -9.40 15.07
CA CYS A 52 0.87 -9.10 15.72
C CYS A 52 1.29 -7.67 15.36
N ARG A 53 1.93 -6.95 16.27
CA ARG A 53 2.59 -5.68 15.97
C ARG A 53 3.91 -5.91 15.21
N PRO A 54 4.47 -4.87 14.57
CA PRO A 54 5.76 -4.98 13.89
C PRO A 54 6.85 -5.60 14.79
N ALA A 55 7.49 -6.67 14.32
CA ALA A 55 8.41 -7.46 15.13
C ALA A 55 9.61 -6.65 15.65
N PHE A 56 10.02 -5.61 14.92
CA PHE A 56 11.12 -4.74 15.29
C PHE A 56 10.85 -3.85 16.52
N LEU A 57 9.59 -3.69 16.96
CA LEU A 57 9.26 -2.96 18.19
C LEU A 57 9.74 -3.69 19.44
N GLN A 58 9.77 -5.03 19.42
CA GLN A 58 10.25 -5.89 20.51
C GLN A 58 9.63 -5.55 21.88
N LEU A 59 8.32 -5.27 21.91
CA LEU A 59 7.59 -4.91 23.13
C LEU A 59 7.56 -6.07 24.13
N THR A 60 7.73 -5.75 25.41
CA THR A 60 7.47 -6.73 26.49
C THR A 60 5.98 -7.01 26.64
N PRO A 61 5.56 -8.09 27.31
CA PRO A 61 4.14 -8.33 27.58
C PRO A 61 3.42 -7.18 28.32
N GLU A 62 4.16 -6.42 29.14
CA GLU A 62 3.64 -5.22 29.81
C GLU A 62 3.45 -4.04 28.84
N GLU A 63 4.41 -3.82 27.96
CA GLU A 63 4.32 -2.80 26.92
C GLU A 63 3.23 -3.10 25.91
N LEU A 64 3.07 -4.37 25.50
CA LEU A 64 2.01 -4.78 24.60
C LEU A 64 0.63 -4.46 25.20
N ARG A 65 0.41 -4.75 26.49
CA ARG A 65 -0.82 -4.35 27.19
C ARG A 65 -1.07 -2.84 27.20
N ARG A 66 0.00 -2.03 27.30
CA ARG A 66 -0.12 -0.56 27.22
C ARG A 66 -0.34 -0.07 25.79
N ALA A 67 0.22 -0.75 24.80
CA ALA A 67 0.04 -0.44 23.39
C ALA A 67 -1.39 -0.72 22.93
N ASP A 68 -2.05 -1.72 23.53
CA ASP A 68 -3.43 -2.12 23.23
C ASP A 68 -4.47 -1.37 24.09
N ASP A 69 -4.04 -0.42 24.95
CA ASP A 69 -4.95 0.42 25.72
C ASP A 69 -5.45 1.61 24.89
N HIS A 70 -6.70 1.52 24.42
CA HIS A 70 -7.40 2.58 23.70
C HIS A 70 -7.68 3.84 24.54
N THR A 71 -7.59 3.75 25.87
CA THR A 71 -7.81 4.91 26.76
C THR A 71 -6.53 5.73 26.88
N GLY A 72 -5.41 5.07 27.17
CA GLY A 72 -4.11 5.72 27.30
C GLY A 72 -3.43 6.03 25.96
N ARG A 73 -3.68 5.22 24.92
CA ARG A 73 -3.09 5.32 23.57
C ARG A 73 -1.59 5.63 23.63
N ALA A 74 -0.84 4.79 24.33
CA ALA A 74 0.59 4.99 24.51
C ALA A 74 1.32 4.88 23.17
N VAL A 75 2.17 5.86 22.84
CA VAL A 75 3.01 5.82 21.63
C VAL A 75 4.07 4.74 21.80
N GLN A 76 4.22 3.89 20.78
CA GLN A 76 5.22 2.84 20.71
C GLN A 76 6.30 3.23 19.71
N SER A 77 7.54 2.86 20.00
CA SER A 77 8.67 3.01 19.08
C SER A 77 9.70 1.90 19.34
N PRO A 78 10.60 1.62 18.40
CA PRO A 78 11.70 0.68 18.63
C PRO A 78 12.54 1.11 19.84
N ARG A 79 12.98 0.15 20.65
CA ARG A 79 13.84 0.42 21.82
C ARG A 79 15.25 0.77 21.39
N ASP A 80 15.81 1.80 22.03
CA ASP A 80 17.23 2.12 21.88
C ASP A 80 18.12 0.96 22.38
N GLY A 81 19.05 0.53 21.52
CA GLY A 81 20.18 -0.30 21.91
C GLY A 81 20.11 -1.82 21.64
N ARG A 82 19.01 -2.38 21.11
CA ARG A 82 18.93 -3.85 20.84
C ARG A 82 18.97 -4.24 19.37
N ARG A 83 18.40 -3.43 18.46
CA ARG A 83 18.56 -3.56 17.00
C ARG A 83 18.05 -2.28 16.34
N ARG A 84 18.95 -1.43 15.85
CA ARG A 84 18.55 -0.23 15.10
C ARG A 84 17.94 -0.64 13.76
N LEU A 85 16.91 0.07 13.35
CA LEU A 85 16.42 -0.04 11.98
C LEU A 85 17.50 0.40 11.00
N PRO A 86 17.52 -0.13 9.76
CA PRO A 86 18.39 0.33 8.69
C PRO A 86 18.44 1.85 8.60
N TRP A 87 19.64 2.40 8.42
CA TRP A 87 19.89 3.84 8.24
C TRP A 87 19.42 4.67 9.45
N SER A 88 19.43 4.10 10.66
CA SER A 88 18.92 4.77 11.86
C SER A 88 17.49 5.29 11.69
N THR A 89 16.69 4.63 10.85
CA THR A 89 15.31 5.01 10.55
C THR A 89 14.51 5.14 11.85
N GLY A 90 13.76 6.24 11.96
CA GLY A 90 12.79 6.44 13.03
C GLY A 90 11.47 5.73 12.73
N TYR A 91 10.85 5.17 13.76
CA TYR A 91 9.49 4.66 13.67
C TYR A 91 8.71 4.93 14.95
N ALA A 92 7.44 5.29 14.81
CA ALA A 92 6.51 5.32 15.91
C ALA A 92 5.10 4.92 15.47
N GLU A 93 4.34 4.32 16.37
CA GLU A 93 2.94 3.99 16.17
C GLU A 93 2.07 4.29 17.40
N VAL A 94 0.77 4.47 17.20
CA VAL A 94 -0.23 4.48 18.26
C VAL A 94 -1.52 3.84 17.80
N ILE A 95 -2.19 3.12 18.70
CA ILE A 95 -3.51 2.52 18.43
C ILE A 95 -4.60 3.60 18.28
N ASN A 96 -5.65 3.29 17.52
CA ASN A 96 -6.85 4.08 17.34
C ASN A 96 -7.62 4.33 18.64
N ALA A 97 -8.57 5.27 18.59
CA ALA A 97 -9.39 5.68 19.74
C ALA A 97 -10.64 4.79 19.96
N GLY A 98 -10.49 3.47 19.78
CA GLY A 98 -11.54 2.47 20.03
C GLY A 98 -12.42 2.17 18.80
N LYS A 99 -11.92 2.43 17.59
CA LYS A 99 -12.57 2.09 16.31
C LYS A 99 -12.58 0.59 16.05
N SER A 100 -11.50 -0.10 16.42
CA SER A 100 -11.30 -1.53 16.23
C SER A 100 -10.69 -2.13 17.50
N GLN A 101 -10.67 -3.47 17.61
CA GLN A 101 -10.14 -4.17 18.78
C GLN A 101 -8.61 -4.13 18.87
N HIS A 102 -7.95 -4.07 17.72
CA HIS A 102 -6.50 -4.10 17.58
C HIS A 102 -6.08 -2.95 16.67
N ASN A 103 -4.83 -2.52 16.79
CA ASN A 103 -4.26 -1.64 15.79
C ASN A 103 -4.27 -2.37 14.43
N GLU A 104 -4.94 -1.80 13.42
CA GLU A 104 -5.06 -2.44 12.11
C GLU A 104 -3.88 -2.10 11.18
N ASP A 105 -3.08 -1.08 11.53
CA ASP A 105 -1.83 -0.77 10.86
C ASP A 105 -0.78 -1.88 11.04
N GLN A 106 0.09 -1.99 10.04
CA GLN A 106 1.33 -2.75 10.08
C GLN A 106 2.48 -1.98 9.45
N ALA A 107 3.69 -2.37 9.83
CA ALA A 107 4.91 -1.83 9.28
C ALA A 107 5.94 -2.93 9.04
N CYS A 108 6.77 -2.73 8.02
CA CYS A 108 7.86 -3.63 7.65
C CYS A 108 9.11 -2.81 7.34
N CYS A 109 10.27 -3.30 7.79
CA CYS A 109 11.55 -2.67 7.53
C CYS A 109 12.62 -3.74 7.38
N GLU A 110 13.14 -3.93 6.16
CA GLU A 110 13.99 -5.07 5.79
C GLU A 110 15.17 -4.65 4.91
N VAL A 111 16.24 -5.45 4.95
CA VAL A 111 17.34 -5.40 3.97
C VAL A 111 17.39 -6.74 3.28
N VAL A 112 17.09 -6.76 1.99
CA VAL A 112 16.82 -7.99 1.25
C VAL A 112 17.89 -8.21 0.19
N PHE A 113 18.50 -9.39 0.19
CA PHE A 113 19.43 -9.82 -0.85
C PHE A 113 18.66 -10.48 -2.00
N VAL A 114 18.82 -9.94 -3.21
CA VAL A 114 18.28 -10.52 -4.44
C VAL A 114 19.38 -11.33 -5.09
N GLU A 115 19.23 -12.64 -5.04
CA GLU A 115 20.13 -13.56 -5.72
C GLU A 115 19.63 -13.83 -7.15
N ARG A 116 20.58 -13.81 -8.10
CA ARG A 116 20.30 -14.17 -9.50
C ARG A 116 19.54 -15.51 -9.56
N ARG A 117 18.51 -15.60 -10.41
CA ARG A 117 17.83 -16.89 -10.61
C ARG A 117 18.83 -17.88 -11.27
N PRO A 118 19.01 -19.10 -10.72
CA PRO A 118 19.95 -20.06 -11.30
C PRO A 118 19.54 -20.39 -12.73
N SER A 119 20.47 -20.23 -13.67
CA SER A 119 20.28 -20.80 -15.01
C SER A 119 20.19 -22.32 -14.86
N PRO A 120 19.26 -23.03 -15.52
CA PRO A 120 19.06 -24.48 -15.39
C PRO A 120 20.29 -25.37 -15.70
N ARG A 121 21.44 -24.78 -16.07
CA ARG A 121 22.65 -25.47 -16.52
C ARG A 121 23.95 -24.98 -15.88
N GLY A 122 23.92 -24.34 -14.71
CA GLY A 122 25.16 -24.07 -13.97
C GLY A 122 25.90 -25.37 -13.64
N ARG A 123 26.93 -25.72 -14.42
CA ARG A 123 27.89 -26.78 -14.08
C ARG A 123 28.49 -26.42 -12.72
N PRO A 124 28.60 -27.34 -11.75
CA PRO A 124 29.29 -27.03 -10.51
C PRO A 124 30.73 -26.58 -10.87
N PRO A 125 31.28 -25.57 -10.19
CA PRO A 125 32.65 -25.16 -10.43
C PRO A 125 33.53 -26.39 -10.23
N SER A 126 34.24 -26.79 -11.29
CA SER A 126 35.29 -27.79 -11.21
C SER A 126 36.31 -27.27 -10.20
N GLY A 127 36.36 -27.92 -9.04
CA GLY A 127 37.28 -27.59 -7.98
C GLY A 127 38.70 -27.71 -8.48
N ASP A 128 39.38 -26.57 -8.58
CA ASP A 128 40.81 -26.50 -8.34
C ASP A 128 41.02 -25.57 -7.15
N GLY A 129 41.68 -26.12 -6.13
CA GLY A 129 41.86 -25.49 -4.84
C GLY A 129 42.90 -24.38 -4.89
N SER A 130 42.46 -23.17 -4.56
CA SER A 130 43.26 -22.17 -3.86
C SER A 130 42.29 -21.27 -3.10
N GLY A 131 42.44 -21.24 -1.78
CA GLY A 131 41.43 -20.71 -0.87
C GLY A 131 41.17 -19.21 -1.02
N GLU A 132 39.91 -18.87 -1.30
CA GLU A 132 39.23 -17.69 -0.81
C GLU A 132 37.84 -18.13 -0.32
N LEU A 133 37.59 -17.94 0.97
CA LEU A 133 36.32 -18.24 1.63
C LEU A 133 35.33 -17.09 1.38
N ASP A 134 34.88 -16.91 0.14
CA ASP A 134 33.61 -16.25 -0.14
C ASP A 134 32.96 -16.87 -1.39
N GLY A 135 31.98 -17.74 -1.18
CA GLY A 135 31.28 -18.47 -2.23
C GLY A 135 30.32 -17.57 -3.00
N GLY A 136 30.89 -16.74 -3.88
CA GLY A 136 30.29 -15.85 -4.89
C GLY A 136 28.81 -16.00 -5.24
N ARG A 137 27.91 -15.52 -4.39
CA ARG A 137 26.50 -15.31 -4.77
C ARG A 137 26.38 -14.00 -5.54
N LYS A 138 26.14 -14.09 -6.85
CA LYS A 138 25.89 -12.89 -7.69
C LYS A 138 24.50 -12.33 -7.39
N GLY A 139 24.44 -11.08 -6.94
CA GLY A 139 23.21 -10.43 -6.52
C GLY A 139 23.42 -8.98 -6.10
N PHE A 140 22.36 -8.35 -5.60
CA PHE A 140 22.42 -7.02 -4.99
C PHE A 140 21.47 -6.95 -3.78
N TYR A 141 21.65 -5.93 -2.95
CA TYR A 141 20.73 -5.63 -1.85
C TYR A 141 19.77 -4.51 -2.24
N PHE A 142 18.54 -4.58 -1.73
CA PHE A 142 17.68 -3.41 -1.61
C PHE A 142 17.26 -3.22 -0.15
N HIS A 143 17.01 -1.97 0.23
CA HIS A 143 16.40 -1.64 1.51
C HIS A 143 14.91 -1.38 1.30
N TYR A 144 14.09 -1.79 2.27
CA TYR A 144 12.64 -1.78 2.16
C TYR A 144 12.01 -1.24 3.43
N TRP A 145 11.11 -0.28 3.27
CA TRP A 145 10.23 0.22 4.32
C TRP A 145 8.81 0.20 3.79
N ALA A 146 7.84 -0.26 4.57
CA ALA A 146 6.45 -0.16 4.18
C ALA A 146 5.51 0.02 5.36
N LEU A 147 4.46 0.80 5.12
CA LEU A 147 3.30 0.93 5.99
C LEU A 147 2.09 0.30 5.29
N PHE A 148 1.27 -0.38 6.07
CA PHE A 148 0.02 -0.98 5.64
C PHE A 148 -1.08 -0.55 6.59
N ASP A 149 -2.02 0.24 6.09
CA ASP A 149 -3.16 0.74 6.86
C ASP A 149 -4.31 -0.25 6.69
N GLY A 150 -4.58 -1.06 7.70
CA GLY A 150 -5.57 -2.14 7.61
C GLY A 150 -6.99 -1.66 7.89
N HIS A 151 -7.98 -2.25 7.24
CA HIS A 151 -9.38 -1.96 7.50
C HIS A 151 -10.25 -3.20 7.45
N ALA A 152 -11.26 -3.23 8.33
CA ALA A 152 -12.17 -4.37 8.50
C ALA A 152 -11.42 -5.69 8.84
N GLY A 153 -10.40 -5.56 9.68
CA GLY A 153 -9.46 -6.59 10.09
C GLY A 153 -8.02 -6.24 9.70
N SER A 154 -7.06 -6.72 10.49
CA SER A 154 -5.63 -6.53 10.25
C SER A 154 -4.99 -7.61 9.36
N GLY A 155 -5.74 -8.63 8.96
CA GLY A 155 -5.20 -9.82 8.29
C GLY A 155 -4.46 -9.52 6.99
N ALA A 156 -5.01 -8.64 6.15
CA ALA A 156 -4.39 -8.22 4.89
C ALA A 156 -3.08 -7.46 5.15
N ALA A 157 -3.09 -6.49 6.07
CA ALA A 157 -1.91 -5.71 6.47
C ALA A 157 -0.81 -6.61 7.07
N VAL A 158 -1.17 -7.56 7.93
CA VAL A 158 -0.25 -8.52 8.55
C VAL A 158 0.38 -9.47 7.52
N MET A 159 -0.41 -9.92 6.53
CA MET A 159 0.13 -10.75 5.46
C MET A 159 1.08 -9.93 4.56
N ALA A 160 0.65 -8.75 4.13
CA ALA A 160 1.43 -7.88 3.26
C ALA A 160 2.77 -7.48 3.89
N SER A 161 2.78 -7.14 5.19
CA SER A 161 4.01 -6.81 5.93
C SER A 161 5.02 -7.95 5.96
N LYS A 162 4.57 -9.20 5.91
CA LYS A 162 5.41 -10.42 5.93
C LYS A 162 5.83 -10.93 4.55
N ARG A 163 5.25 -10.42 3.46
CA ARG A 163 5.32 -11.07 2.14
C ARG A 163 5.59 -10.12 0.97
N LEU A 164 5.17 -8.86 1.01
CA LEU A 164 5.29 -7.97 -0.15
C LEU A 164 6.76 -7.77 -0.60
N HIS A 165 7.68 -7.58 0.33
CA HIS A 165 9.12 -7.47 0.02
C HIS A 165 9.69 -8.76 -0.59
N LEU A 166 9.12 -9.94 -0.28
CA LEU A 166 9.52 -11.21 -0.89
C LEU A 166 9.03 -11.33 -2.33
N HIS A 167 7.82 -10.84 -2.62
CA HIS A 167 7.33 -10.74 -4.01
C HIS A 167 8.18 -9.78 -4.84
N ILE A 168 8.58 -8.64 -4.27
CA ILE A 168 9.50 -7.70 -4.93
C ILE A 168 10.84 -8.39 -5.19
N CYS A 169 11.40 -9.08 -4.20
CA CYS A 169 12.62 -9.86 -4.35
C CYS A 169 12.51 -10.86 -5.51
N GLU A 170 11.42 -11.63 -5.56
CA GLU A 170 11.19 -12.64 -6.61
C GLU A 170 11.12 -12.01 -8.01
N GLN A 171 10.45 -10.86 -8.17
CA GLN A 171 10.40 -10.14 -9.46
C GLN A 171 11.76 -9.59 -9.88
N LEU A 172 12.61 -9.19 -8.92
CA LEU A 172 13.94 -8.64 -9.21
C LEU A 172 14.98 -9.73 -9.56
N ARG A 173 14.74 -11.00 -9.24
CA ARG A 173 15.71 -12.10 -9.49
C ARG A 173 16.09 -12.26 -10.96
N ASP A 174 15.12 -12.07 -11.85
CA ASP A 174 15.31 -12.16 -13.30
C ASP A 174 16.02 -10.91 -13.87
N LEU A 175 16.11 -9.85 -13.08
CA LEU A 175 16.71 -8.57 -13.47
C LEU A 175 18.14 -8.39 -12.93
N VAL A 176 18.68 -9.34 -12.18
CA VAL A 176 19.97 -9.19 -11.47
C VAL A 176 21.12 -8.82 -12.39
N ASP A 177 21.25 -9.49 -13.54
CA ASP A 177 22.30 -9.17 -14.50
C ASP A 177 22.01 -7.89 -15.28
N ILE A 178 20.74 -7.69 -15.66
CA ILE A 178 20.31 -6.56 -16.48
C ILE A 178 20.56 -5.26 -15.74
N LEU A 179 20.14 -5.17 -14.47
CA LEU A 179 20.29 -3.95 -13.68
C LEU A 179 21.75 -3.59 -13.38
N GLN A 180 22.67 -4.56 -13.43
CA GLN A 180 24.10 -4.34 -13.25
C GLN A 180 24.82 -4.03 -14.57
N ASP A 181 24.15 -4.19 -15.71
CA ASP A 181 24.68 -3.86 -17.02
C ASP A 181 24.29 -2.40 -17.37
N PRO A 182 25.24 -1.52 -17.74
CA PRO A 182 24.89 -0.15 -18.13
C PRO A 182 24.16 -0.08 -19.48
N SER A 183 24.18 -1.14 -20.30
CA SER A 183 23.52 -1.17 -21.60
C SER A 183 21.99 -1.20 -21.48
N PRO A 184 21.24 -0.73 -22.49
CA PRO A 184 19.79 -0.77 -22.45
C PRO A 184 19.25 -2.19 -22.25
N PRO A 185 18.15 -2.36 -21.49
CA PRO A 185 17.49 -3.65 -21.34
C PRO A 185 17.25 -4.37 -22.67
N PRO A 186 17.56 -5.68 -22.76
CA PRO A 186 17.26 -6.46 -23.95
C PRO A 186 15.74 -6.56 -24.14
N ILE A 187 15.26 -6.33 -25.38
CA ILE A 187 13.83 -6.42 -25.73
C ILE A 187 13.31 -7.85 -25.55
N CYS A 188 14.13 -8.84 -25.94
CA CYS A 188 13.83 -10.25 -25.73
C CYS A 188 15.00 -10.89 -24.98
N LEU A 189 14.68 -11.50 -23.84
CA LEU A 189 15.61 -12.41 -23.19
C LEU A 189 15.77 -13.63 -24.11
N GLN A 190 17.01 -13.94 -24.49
CA GLN A 190 17.27 -15.11 -25.31
C GLN A 190 16.83 -16.34 -24.53
N HIS A 191 15.83 -17.06 -25.05
CA HIS A 191 15.57 -18.43 -24.60
C HIS A 191 16.76 -19.27 -25.08
N ASP A 192 17.43 -20.00 -24.18
CA ASP A 192 18.54 -20.89 -24.51
C ASP A 192 18.11 -21.97 -25.52
N THR A 193 18.09 -21.63 -26.79
CA THR A 193 17.87 -22.52 -27.92
C THR A 193 19.23 -22.96 -28.43
N ARG A 194 19.81 -23.94 -27.75
CA ARG A 194 20.73 -24.89 -28.42
C ARG A 194 20.06 -26.24 -28.55
N ALA A 195 19.15 -26.30 -29.51
CA ALA A 195 18.93 -27.48 -30.34
C ALA A 195 18.90 -27.00 -31.79
N GLY A 196 20.02 -27.17 -32.49
CA GLY A 196 20.13 -26.90 -33.92
C GLY A 196 20.78 -25.57 -34.29
N ALA A 197 22.09 -25.47 -34.08
CA ALA A 197 22.91 -24.75 -35.04
C ALA A 197 22.87 -25.55 -36.35
N ALA A 198 21.85 -25.31 -37.16
CA ALA A 198 21.97 -25.48 -38.59
C ALA A 198 22.20 -24.08 -39.13
N GLU A 199 23.45 -23.78 -39.46
CA GLU A 199 23.77 -22.71 -40.40
C GLU A 199 22.78 -22.82 -41.56
N LEU A 200 21.94 -21.81 -41.76
CA LEU A 200 21.26 -21.61 -43.02
C LEU A 200 22.33 -21.17 -44.02
N SER A 201 23.04 -22.18 -44.51
CA SER A 201 23.87 -22.18 -45.71
C SER A 201 23.12 -21.43 -46.81
N ARG A 202 23.72 -20.34 -47.30
CA ARG A 202 23.41 -19.73 -48.59
C ARG A 202 23.62 -20.78 -49.67
N ALA A 203 22.55 -21.47 -50.07
CA ALA A 203 22.47 -22.18 -51.34
C ALA A 203 21.63 -21.33 -52.32
N PRO A 204 22.08 -21.15 -53.57
CA PRO A 204 21.40 -20.29 -54.53
C PRO A 204 20.17 -21.01 -55.09
N LEU A 205 18.99 -20.46 -54.86
CA LEU A 205 17.77 -20.89 -55.53
C LEU A 205 17.62 -20.12 -56.83
N THR A 206 17.56 -20.90 -57.90
CA THR A 206 17.25 -20.53 -59.27
C THR A 206 15.94 -19.77 -59.38
N GLU A 207 15.93 -18.81 -60.29
CA GLU A 207 14.82 -17.95 -60.69
C GLU A 207 13.53 -18.74 -60.92
N ASP A 208 12.45 -18.35 -60.24
CA ASP A 208 11.11 -18.46 -60.79
C ASP A 208 10.26 -17.24 -60.37
N ASN A 209 9.55 -16.72 -61.35
CA ASN A 209 8.91 -15.42 -61.36
C ASN A 209 7.60 -15.43 -60.56
N GLY A 210 7.57 -14.62 -59.50
CA GLY A 210 6.35 -14.24 -58.80
C GLY A 210 6.60 -13.00 -57.95
N GLU A 211 6.25 -11.83 -58.47
CA GLU A 211 6.40 -10.54 -57.81
C GLU A 211 5.70 -10.53 -56.44
N VAL A 212 6.50 -10.47 -55.36
CA VAL A 212 6.10 -9.86 -54.10
C VAL A 212 6.92 -8.59 -53.96
N PRO A 213 6.32 -7.39 -53.89
CA PRO A 213 7.07 -6.16 -53.71
C PRO A 213 7.89 -6.22 -52.42
N SER A 214 9.22 -6.31 -52.56
CA SER A 214 10.21 -6.43 -51.49
C SER A 214 10.47 -5.11 -50.74
N ASP A 215 9.47 -4.25 -50.59
CA ASP A 215 9.64 -2.95 -49.93
C ASP A 215 8.51 -2.61 -48.93
N ALA A 216 7.91 -3.63 -48.33
CA ALA A 216 7.16 -3.45 -47.09
C ALA A 216 8.13 -3.46 -45.89
N LEU A 217 9.01 -2.46 -45.80
CA LEU A 217 9.54 -2.04 -44.50
C LEU A 217 8.33 -1.90 -43.56
N PRO A 218 8.32 -2.52 -42.37
CA PRO A 218 7.25 -2.28 -41.41
C PRO A 218 7.21 -0.78 -41.14
N ARG A 219 6.20 -0.08 -41.68
CA ARG A 219 6.10 1.40 -41.64
C ARG A 219 5.99 1.97 -40.22
N PHE A 220 5.94 1.11 -39.21
CA PHE A 220 5.79 1.43 -37.79
C PHE A 220 6.79 0.68 -36.90
N HIS A 221 8.05 0.51 -37.33
CA HIS A 221 9.10 -0.05 -36.47
C HIS A 221 9.76 1.07 -35.64
N LEU A 222 9.03 1.63 -34.67
CA LEU A 222 9.63 2.49 -33.66
C LEU A 222 9.78 1.66 -32.38
N GLU A 223 11.00 1.18 -32.13
CA GLU A 223 11.31 0.50 -30.87
C GLU A 223 11.32 1.51 -29.73
N LYS A 224 10.53 1.24 -28.70
CA LYS A 224 10.46 2.10 -27.52
C LYS A 224 11.68 1.85 -26.64
N ALA A 225 12.42 2.91 -26.33
CA ALA A 225 13.46 2.84 -25.31
C ALA A 225 12.84 2.54 -23.93
N VAL A 226 13.36 1.52 -23.26
CA VAL A 226 12.97 1.13 -21.89
C VAL A 226 14.17 1.33 -20.99
N SER A 227 13.99 1.96 -19.83
CA SER A 227 15.07 2.17 -18.87
C SER A 227 15.11 1.06 -17.82
N HIS A 228 16.27 0.88 -17.16
CA HIS A 228 16.39 0.03 -15.97
C HIS A 228 15.38 0.41 -14.88
N GLU A 229 15.14 1.71 -14.72
CA GLU A 229 14.16 2.23 -13.77
C GLU A 229 12.74 1.73 -14.08
N SER A 230 12.33 1.71 -15.36
CA SER A 230 11.04 1.15 -15.76
C SER A 230 10.91 -0.34 -15.46
N LEU A 231 12.00 -1.11 -15.52
CA LEU A 231 11.99 -2.52 -15.13
C LEU A 231 11.76 -2.70 -13.63
N VAL A 232 12.41 -1.88 -12.80
CA VAL A 232 12.21 -1.90 -11.34
C VAL A 232 10.77 -1.50 -10.97
N ILE A 233 10.22 -0.47 -11.63
CA ILE A 233 8.82 -0.07 -11.47
C ILE A 233 7.89 -1.25 -11.79
N GLY A 234 8.07 -1.88 -12.96
CA GLY A 234 7.26 -3.04 -13.35
C GLY A 234 7.40 -4.24 -12.40
N ALA A 235 8.59 -4.48 -11.86
CA ALA A 235 8.81 -5.51 -10.84
C ALA A 235 8.02 -5.23 -9.55
N ILE A 236 7.98 -3.97 -9.10
CA ILE A 236 7.20 -3.56 -7.92
C ILE A 236 5.70 -3.68 -8.20
N GLU A 237 5.22 -3.21 -9.36
CA GLU A 237 3.81 -3.31 -9.76
C GLU A 237 3.32 -4.77 -9.82
N ASN A 238 4.11 -5.66 -10.43
CA ASN A 238 3.82 -7.10 -10.45
C ASN A 238 3.83 -7.70 -9.05
N ALA A 239 4.73 -7.27 -8.16
CA ALA A 239 4.79 -7.75 -6.80
C ALA A 239 3.53 -7.39 -6.00
N PHE A 240 2.99 -6.18 -6.17
CA PHE A 240 1.71 -5.79 -5.56
C PHE A 240 0.56 -6.66 -6.08
N LYS A 241 0.53 -6.94 -7.39
CA LYS A 241 -0.46 -7.85 -7.97
C LYS A 241 -0.35 -9.26 -7.38
N HIS A 242 0.85 -9.84 -7.32
CA HIS A 242 1.08 -11.17 -6.74
C HIS A 242 0.75 -11.23 -5.25
N MET A 243 0.99 -10.15 -4.50
CA MET A 243 0.58 -10.04 -3.10
C MET A 243 -0.95 -10.06 -2.98
N ASP A 244 -1.67 -9.30 -3.80
CA ASP A 244 -3.14 -9.29 -3.80
C ASP A 244 -3.75 -10.66 -4.19
N ASP A 245 -3.16 -11.32 -5.21
CA ASP A 245 -3.54 -12.67 -5.62
C ASP A 245 -3.29 -13.68 -4.49
N GLN A 246 -2.17 -13.55 -3.75
CA GLN A 246 -1.88 -14.42 -2.61
C GLN A 246 -2.87 -14.19 -1.46
N ILE A 247 -3.22 -12.94 -1.15
CA ILE A 247 -4.27 -12.63 -0.18
C ILE A 247 -5.58 -13.28 -0.61
N GLU A 248 -5.95 -13.19 -1.89
CA GLU A 248 -7.16 -13.86 -2.41
C GLU A 248 -7.13 -15.37 -2.15
N GLN A 249 -6.03 -16.03 -2.51
CA GLN A 249 -5.89 -17.49 -2.40
C GLN A 249 -5.90 -17.98 -0.95
N GLU A 250 -5.27 -17.23 -0.04
CA GLU A 250 -5.08 -17.65 1.35
C GLU A 250 -6.14 -17.11 2.31
N ARG A 251 -7.06 -16.22 1.87
CA ARG A 251 -8.02 -15.57 2.76
C ARG A 251 -8.91 -16.51 3.56
N ALA A 252 -9.37 -17.60 2.95
CA ALA A 252 -10.27 -18.55 3.60
C ALA A 252 -9.53 -19.43 4.61
N SER A 253 -8.28 -19.83 4.31
CA SER A 253 -7.48 -20.69 5.19
C SER A 253 -6.84 -19.92 6.34
N GLN A 254 -6.57 -18.62 6.15
CA GLN A 254 -5.97 -17.75 7.17
C GLN A 254 -6.97 -16.81 7.86
N SER A 255 -8.26 -16.92 7.53
CA SER A 255 -9.33 -16.06 8.04
C SER A 255 -9.05 -14.55 7.83
N ILE A 256 -8.51 -14.19 6.66
CA ILE A 256 -8.25 -12.80 6.31
C ILE A 256 -9.57 -12.14 5.88
N SER A 257 -9.99 -11.15 6.66
CA SER A 257 -11.06 -10.23 6.30
C SER A 257 -10.51 -8.87 5.91
N GLY A 258 -11.31 -8.11 5.16
CA GLY A 258 -10.99 -6.72 4.83
C GLY A 258 -9.83 -6.57 3.85
N GLY A 259 -9.17 -5.42 3.93
CA GLY A 259 -8.08 -5.03 3.05
C GLY A 259 -7.09 -4.13 3.77
N CYS A 260 -6.15 -3.57 3.02
CA CYS A 260 -5.24 -2.55 3.52
C CYS A 260 -4.76 -1.61 2.41
N CYS A 261 -4.48 -0.37 2.76
CA CYS A 261 -3.59 0.47 1.96
C CYS A 261 -2.16 -0.07 2.06
N ALA A 262 -1.34 0.20 1.06
CA ALA A 262 0.06 -0.22 1.03
C ALA A 262 0.94 0.90 0.48
N LEU A 263 1.85 1.40 1.32
CA LEU A 263 2.84 2.41 0.97
C LEU A 263 4.23 1.84 1.23
N ALA A 264 5.01 1.63 0.17
CA ALA A 264 6.35 1.04 0.24
C ALA A 264 7.42 1.98 -0.33
N ALA A 265 8.52 2.17 0.38
CA ALA A 265 9.74 2.80 -0.12
C ALA A 265 10.81 1.72 -0.32
N VAL A 266 11.29 1.58 -1.56
CA VAL A 266 12.35 0.64 -1.94
C VAL A 266 13.58 1.45 -2.32
N TYR A 267 14.69 1.31 -1.59
CA TYR A 267 15.97 1.86 -2.03
C TYR A 267 16.78 0.81 -2.77
N LEU A 268 17.07 1.08 -4.05
CA LEU A 268 17.82 0.22 -4.94
C LEU A 268 18.68 1.07 -5.89
N MET A 269 19.97 0.75 -5.97
CA MET A 269 20.94 1.37 -6.91
C MET A 269 20.92 2.90 -6.93
N GLY A 270 20.93 3.52 -5.74
CA GLY A 270 20.98 4.99 -5.61
C GLY A 270 19.62 5.69 -5.75
N LYS A 271 18.51 4.94 -5.84
CA LYS A 271 17.17 5.53 -6.03
C LYS A 271 16.18 5.00 -5.02
N PHE A 272 15.29 5.87 -4.55
CA PHE A 272 14.07 5.51 -3.86
C PHE A 272 12.93 5.33 -4.87
N TYR A 273 12.27 4.17 -4.80
CA TYR A 273 11.02 3.88 -5.49
C TYR A 273 9.91 3.86 -4.44
N VAL A 274 9.09 4.91 -4.42
CA VAL A 274 7.98 5.06 -3.47
C VAL A 274 6.69 4.63 -4.17
N ALA A 275 6.19 3.46 -3.80
CA ALA A 275 5.01 2.82 -4.37
C ALA A 275 3.81 2.99 -3.42
N ASN A 276 2.74 3.65 -3.87
CA ASN A 276 1.54 3.87 -3.06
C ASN A 276 0.28 3.26 -3.70
N ALA A 277 -0.46 2.47 -2.93
CA ALA A 277 -1.80 1.99 -3.23
C ALA A 277 -2.72 2.20 -2.02
N GLY A 278 -3.38 3.36 -1.96
CA GLY A 278 -4.25 3.74 -0.84
C GLY A 278 -4.20 5.24 -0.54
N ASP A 279 -4.56 5.63 0.66
CA ASP A 279 -4.57 7.00 1.18
C ASP A 279 -3.49 7.28 2.25
N SER A 280 -2.63 6.32 2.56
CA SER A 280 -1.33 6.60 3.17
C SER A 280 -0.51 7.54 2.26
N ARG A 281 0.35 8.38 2.85
CA ARG A 281 1.18 9.34 2.10
C ARG A 281 2.66 9.35 2.48
N ALA A 282 3.48 9.77 1.51
CA ALA A 282 4.90 9.98 1.66
C ALA A 282 5.33 11.35 1.10
N ILE A 283 6.22 12.03 1.83
CA ILE A 283 6.86 13.27 1.40
C ILE A 283 8.36 13.23 1.70
N ILE A 284 9.17 13.83 0.84
CA ILE A 284 10.54 14.20 1.15
C ILE A 284 10.56 15.62 1.68
N ILE A 285 11.35 15.86 2.74
CA ILE A 285 11.72 17.18 3.21
C ILE A 285 13.22 17.30 2.98
N ARG A 286 13.62 18.20 2.08
CA ARG A 286 15.02 18.39 1.71
C ARG A 286 15.33 19.89 1.64
N ASN A 287 16.29 20.36 2.43
CA ASN A 287 16.68 21.76 2.47
C ASN A 287 15.48 22.72 2.63
N GLY A 288 14.51 22.34 3.47
CA GLY A 288 13.26 23.08 3.69
C GLY A 288 12.21 22.99 2.58
N GLU A 289 12.52 22.32 1.46
CA GLU A 289 11.57 22.04 0.38
C GLU A 289 10.79 20.74 0.67
N ILE A 290 9.48 20.77 0.40
CA ILE A 290 8.60 19.60 0.50
C ILE A 290 8.38 19.03 -0.90
N ILE A 291 8.74 17.75 -1.09
CA ILE A 291 8.62 17.04 -2.36
C ILE A 291 7.63 15.88 -2.17
N PRO A 292 6.40 15.96 -2.72
CA PRO A 292 5.42 14.89 -2.60
C PRO A 292 5.89 13.61 -3.31
N MET A 293 6.02 12.52 -2.55
CA MET A 293 6.45 11.21 -3.06
C MET A 293 5.30 10.23 -3.27
N SER A 294 4.08 10.62 -2.90
CA SER A 294 2.85 9.92 -3.31
C SER A 294 1.66 10.87 -3.38
N ARG A 295 0.51 10.35 -3.81
CA ARG A 295 -0.82 10.98 -3.69
C ARG A 295 -1.82 9.95 -3.16
N GLU A 296 -2.92 10.42 -2.59
CA GLU A 296 -4.01 9.58 -2.09
C GLU A 296 -4.87 9.02 -3.24
N PHE A 297 -5.40 7.82 -3.04
CA PHE A 297 -6.28 7.13 -3.98
C PHE A 297 -7.69 6.94 -3.41
N THR A 298 -8.41 8.05 -3.27
CA THR A 298 -9.79 8.12 -2.79
C THR A 298 -10.82 8.07 -3.94
N PRO A 299 -12.12 7.86 -3.64
CA PRO A 299 -13.19 7.91 -4.63
C PRO A 299 -13.21 9.19 -5.47
N GLU A 300 -12.86 10.34 -4.88
CA GLU A 300 -12.84 11.62 -5.58
C GLU A 300 -11.64 11.75 -6.51
N THR A 301 -10.44 11.41 -6.02
CA THR A 301 -9.21 11.48 -6.83
C THR A 301 -9.23 10.53 -8.02
N GLU A 302 -9.87 9.36 -7.88
CA GLU A 302 -9.99 8.35 -8.94
C GLU A 302 -11.38 8.34 -9.60
N ARG A 303 -12.17 9.42 -9.45
CA ARG A 303 -13.54 9.55 -9.97
C ARG A 303 -13.67 9.11 -11.42
N GLN A 304 -12.81 9.62 -12.30
CA GLN A 304 -12.88 9.30 -13.73
C GLN A 304 -12.65 7.82 -14.01
N ARG A 305 -11.67 7.19 -13.35
CA ARG A 305 -11.40 5.75 -13.49
C ARG A 305 -12.62 4.93 -13.06
N LEU A 306 -13.21 5.27 -11.92
CA LEU A 306 -14.39 4.59 -11.39
C LEU A 306 -15.61 4.73 -12.30
N GLN A 307 -15.93 5.95 -12.74
CA GLN A 307 -17.06 6.22 -13.63
C GLN A 307 -16.85 5.60 -15.01
N PHE A 308 -15.61 5.61 -15.53
CA PHE A 308 -15.29 5.00 -16.81
C PHE A 308 -15.50 3.48 -16.78
N LEU A 309 -15.05 2.80 -15.72
CA LEU A 309 -15.33 1.37 -15.53
C LEU A 309 -16.83 1.11 -15.43
N ALA A 310 -17.55 1.89 -14.63
CA ALA A 310 -18.99 1.75 -14.45
C ALA A 310 -19.80 2.03 -15.73
N PHE A 311 -19.30 2.92 -16.59
CA PHE A 311 -19.85 3.18 -17.92
C PHE A 311 -19.62 1.99 -18.86
N LEU A 312 -18.41 1.42 -18.89
CA LEU A 312 -18.09 0.26 -19.73
C LEU A 312 -18.76 -1.03 -19.26
N ARG A 313 -18.97 -1.18 -17.95
CA ARG A 313 -19.48 -2.39 -17.29
C ARG A 313 -20.68 -2.06 -16.38
N PRO A 314 -21.81 -1.58 -16.93
CA PRO A 314 -22.95 -1.12 -16.13
C PRO A 314 -23.59 -2.22 -15.27
N GLU A 315 -23.37 -3.49 -15.59
CA GLU A 315 -23.80 -4.62 -14.76
C GLU A 315 -23.15 -4.63 -13.37
N LEU A 316 -21.97 -4.02 -13.20
CA LEU A 316 -21.31 -3.88 -11.90
C LEU A 316 -22.07 -2.95 -10.94
N LEU A 317 -22.99 -2.13 -11.46
CA LEU A 317 -23.80 -1.20 -10.67
C LEU A 317 -25.10 -1.83 -10.12
N GLY A 318 -25.39 -3.09 -10.48
CA GLY A 318 -26.56 -3.84 -10.01
C GLY A 318 -27.92 -3.20 -10.33
N LYS A 319 -27.98 -2.25 -11.26
CA LYS A 319 -29.14 -1.37 -11.55
C LYS A 319 -29.59 -0.49 -10.36
N GLU A 320 -28.83 -0.47 -9.27
CA GLU A 320 -29.09 0.34 -8.08
C GLU A 320 -28.31 1.67 -8.13
N PHE A 321 -27.16 1.65 -8.79
CA PHE A 321 -26.24 2.78 -8.89
C PHE A 321 -26.17 3.34 -10.32
N THR A 322 -25.77 4.60 -10.43
CA THR A 322 -25.44 5.28 -11.69
C THR A 322 -23.99 5.75 -11.67
N HIS A 323 -23.34 5.68 -12.83
CA HIS A 323 -22.02 6.24 -13.04
C HIS A 323 -22.07 7.76 -13.21
N LEU A 324 -23.24 8.33 -13.54
CA LEU A 324 -23.40 9.78 -13.65
C LEU A 324 -23.31 10.43 -12.27
N GLU A 325 -22.65 11.57 -12.23
CA GLU A 325 -22.58 12.39 -11.02
C GLU A 325 -23.51 13.59 -11.13
N PHE A 326 -24.21 13.86 -10.03
CA PHE A 326 -25.09 15.00 -9.84
C PHE A 326 -24.65 15.75 -8.58
N PRO A 327 -24.81 17.08 -8.49
CA PRO A 327 -24.42 17.85 -7.30
C PRO A 327 -25.15 17.42 -6.01
N ARG A 328 -26.27 16.70 -6.16
CA ARG A 328 -26.98 16.05 -5.06
C ARG A 328 -27.86 14.94 -5.60
N ARG A 329 -28.39 14.13 -4.70
CA ARG A 329 -29.43 13.15 -5.03
C ARG A 329 -30.66 13.81 -5.67
N ILE A 330 -31.10 13.21 -6.78
CA ILE A 330 -32.30 13.62 -7.52
C ILE A 330 -33.55 13.13 -6.78
N GLN A 331 -34.59 13.97 -6.75
CA GLN A 331 -35.89 13.63 -6.19
C GLN A 331 -36.90 13.27 -7.30
N PRO A 332 -37.85 12.33 -7.06
CA PRO A 332 -38.84 11.93 -8.07
C PRO A 332 -39.66 13.09 -8.66
N LYS A 333 -39.93 14.14 -7.88
CA LYS A 333 -40.64 15.36 -8.34
C LYS A 333 -39.85 16.21 -9.34
N GLU A 334 -38.60 15.85 -9.63
CA GLU A 334 -37.70 16.57 -10.52
C GLU A 334 -37.57 15.90 -11.90
N LEU A 335 -38.22 14.75 -12.10
CA LEU A 335 -38.31 14.08 -13.39
C LEU A 335 -38.76 15.06 -14.49
N GLY A 336 -38.05 15.03 -15.62
CA GLY A 336 -38.30 15.90 -16.76
C GLY A 336 -37.74 17.33 -16.63
N LYS A 337 -37.25 17.76 -15.47
CA LYS A 337 -36.52 19.03 -15.31
C LYS A 337 -35.07 18.89 -15.76
N LYS A 338 -34.37 20.01 -15.97
CA LYS A 338 -32.93 20.01 -16.24
C LYS A 338 -32.14 20.09 -14.94
N MET A 339 -31.07 19.30 -14.81
CA MET A 339 -30.14 19.34 -13.68
C MET A 339 -28.70 19.22 -14.15
N LEU A 340 -27.80 19.85 -13.39
CA LEU A 340 -26.36 19.72 -13.59
C LEU A 340 -25.95 18.26 -13.42
N TYR A 341 -25.14 17.76 -14.33
CA TYR A 341 -24.53 16.45 -14.28
C TYR A 341 -23.11 16.50 -14.86
N ARG A 342 -22.31 15.49 -14.53
CA ARG A 342 -21.05 15.21 -15.23
C ARG A 342 -20.86 13.71 -15.38
N ASP A 343 -20.24 13.34 -16.48
CA ASP A 343 -19.96 11.95 -16.87
C ASP A 343 -18.44 11.65 -16.76
N GLN A 344 -18.08 10.39 -17.01
CA GLN A 344 -16.72 9.83 -16.95
C GLN A 344 -15.65 10.65 -17.69
N ASN A 345 -15.97 11.20 -18.86
CA ASN A 345 -15.03 11.98 -19.69
C ASN A 345 -15.06 13.49 -19.41
N MET A 346 -15.93 13.94 -18.49
CA MET A 346 -16.14 15.35 -18.22
C MET A 346 -15.31 15.82 -17.02
N ASN A 347 -14.65 16.97 -17.17
CA ASN A 347 -14.08 17.73 -16.04
C ASN A 347 -15.07 18.80 -15.53
N GLY A 348 -15.86 19.38 -16.43
CA GLY A 348 -16.89 20.38 -16.12
C GLY A 348 -18.28 19.79 -15.89
N TRP A 349 -19.28 20.66 -15.75
CA TRP A 349 -20.69 20.30 -15.59
C TRP A 349 -21.50 20.70 -16.81
N ALA A 350 -22.54 19.92 -17.15
CA ALA A 350 -23.53 20.27 -18.17
C ALA A 350 -24.94 20.05 -17.62
N TYR A 351 -25.98 20.52 -18.33
CA TYR A 351 -27.37 20.25 -17.97
C TYR A 351 -27.93 19.10 -18.81
N LYS A 352 -28.51 18.07 -18.17
CA LYS A 352 -29.35 17.07 -18.83
C LYS A 352 -30.78 17.14 -18.32
N LYS A 353 -31.72 16.64 -19.12
CA LYS A 353 -33.08 16.36 -18.66
C LYS A 353 -33.04 15.12 -17.76
N ILE A 354 -33.66 15.19 -16.59
CA ILE A 354 -33.72 14.10 -15.62
C ILE A 354 -34.68 13.03 -16.12
N GLU A 355 -34.21 11.79 -16.09
CA GLU A 355 -34.92 10.56 -16.43
C GLU A 355 -35.06 9.64 -15.20
N GLU A 356 -35.87 8.59 -15.30
CA GLU A 356 -36.10 7.66 -14.18
C GLU A 356 -34.81 6.95 -13.74
N ASP A 357 -33.91 6.65 -14.68
CA ASP A 357 -32.62 6.01 -14.42
C ASP A 357 -31.69 6.88 -13.55
N ASP A 358 -31.87 8.21 -13.59
CA ASP A 358 -31.07 9.16 -12.80
C ASP A 358 -31.47 9.17 -11.31
N LEU A 359 -32.55 8.50 -10.93
CA LEU A 359 -32.97 8.37 -9.52
C LEU A 359 -32.13 7.35 -8.73
N LYS A 360 -31.28 6.58 -9.43
CA LYS A 360 -30.32 5.64 -8.84
C LYS A 360 -29.31 6.35 -7.94
N PHE A 361 -28.66 5.57 -7.08
CA PHE A 361 -27.64 6.11 -6.18
C PHE A 361 -26.35 6.44 -6.95
N PRO A 362 -25.63 7.51 -6.61
CA PRO A 362 -24.37 7.81 -7.28
C PRO A 362 -23.31 6.75 -6.93
N LEU A 363 -22.46 6.40 -7.90
CA LEU A 363 -21.31 5.51 -7.71
C LEU A 363 -20.37 6.02 -6.61
N ILE A 364 -20.18 7.34 -6.51
CA ILE A 364 -19.38 7.98 -5.45
C ILE A 364 -20.35 8.76 -4.57
N TYR A 365 -20.38 8.40 -3.29
CA TYR A 365 -21.29 8.99 -2.32
C TYR A 365 -20.51 9.73 -1.24
N GLY A 366 -20.92 10.97 -0.94
CA GLY A 366 -20.22 11.83 0.02
C GLY A 366 -19.16 12.70 -0.65
N GLU A 367 -18.49 13.51 0.16
CA GLU A 367 -17.48 14.48 -0.29
C GLU A 367 -16.28 14.45 0.67
N GLY A 368 -15.09 14.79 0.15
CA GLY A 368 -13.82 14.77 0.88
C GLY A 368 -13.57 13.41 1.55
N LYS A 369 -13.14 13.46 2.81
CA LYS A 369 -12.85 12.26 3.64
C LYS A 369 -14.05 11.33 3.87
N LYS A 370 -15.26 11.80 3.58
CA LYS A 370 -16.50 11.02 3.70
C LYS A 370 -16.96 10.43 2.36
N ALA A 371 -16.23 10.67 1.28
CA ALA A 371 -16.50 10.06 -0.01
C ALA A 371 -16.30 8.54 0.07
N ARG A 372 -17.22 7.77 -0.52
CA ARG A 372 -17.21 6.32 -0.51
C ARG A 372 -17.66 5.77 -1.86
N VAL A 373 -17.00 4.72 -2.37
CA VAL A 373 -17.51 3.96 -3.51
C VAL A 373 -18.75 3.19 -3.07
N MET A 374 -19.88 3.46 -3.72
CA MET A 374 -21.20 2.88 -3.43
C MET A 374 -21.54 2.87 -1.93
N ALA A 375 -21.21 3.99 -1.25
CA ALA A 375 -21.40 4.16 0.19
C ALA A 375 -20.72 3.08 1.06
N THR A 376 -19.68 2.42 0.56
CA THR A 376 -19.05 1.25 1.20
C THR A 376 -17.61 1.53 1.64
N ILE A 377 -16.70 1.90 0.73
CA ILE A 377 -15.25 2.00 1.02
C ILE A 377 -14.67 3.38 0.67
N GLY A 378 -13.75 3.89 1.50
CA GLY A 378 -13.13 5.21 1.39
C GLY A 378 -11.86 5.26 0.55
N VAL A 379 -11.32 4.11 0.17
CA VAL A 379 -10.14 3.95 -0.68
C VAL A 379 -10.49 3.22 -1.95
N THR A 380 -9.71 3.46 -3.00
CA THR A 380 -9.94 2.89 -4.34
C THR A 380 -8.75 2.07 -4.84
N ARG A 381 -7.67 2.06 -4.07
CA ARG A 381 -6.51 1.20 -4.27
C ARG A 381 -6.06 0.62 -2.94
N GLY A 382 -5.43 -0.55 -3.00
CA GLY A 382 -5.01 -1.32 -1.84
C GLY A 382 -5.01 -2.82 -2.12
N LEU A 383 -4.66 -3.60 -1.11
CA LEU A 383 -4.61 -5.06 -1.14
C LEU A 383 -5.80 -5.66 -0.38
N GLY A 384 -6.34 -6.78 -0.83
CA GLY A 384 -7.47 -7.45 -0.16
C GLY A 384 -8.84 -6.99 -0.65
N ASP A 385 -9.83 -6.94 0.25
CA ASP A 385 -11.25 -6.60 -0.02
C ASP A 385 -11.96 -7.50 -1.05
N HIS A 386 -11.46 -8.72 -1.25
CA HIS A 386 -11.96 -9.65 -2.26
C HIS A 386 -13.43 -10.03 -2.07
N ASP A 387 -13.88 -10.13 -0.82
CA ASP A 387 -15.26 -10.50 -0.47
C ASP A 387 -16.15 -9.28 -0.14
N LEU A 388 -15.62 -8.05 -0.30
CA LEU A 388 -16.34 -6.83 0.05
C LEU A 388 -17.53 -6.58 -0.88
N LYS A 389 -18.70 -6.37 -0.27
CA LYS A 389 -19.96 -6.10 -0.98
C LYS A 389 -20.61 -4.83 -0.46
N VAL A 390 -21.38 -4.18 -1.33
CA VAL A 390 -22.30 -3.12 -0.92
C VAL A 390 -23.22 -3.64 0.17
N PHE A 391 -23.38 -2.88 1.25
CA PHE A 391 -24.21 -3.27 2.39
C PHE A 391 -25.62 -3.69 1.95
N SER A 392 -26.05 -4.89 2.36
CA SER A 392 -27.35 -5.47 2.01
C SER A 392 -27.62 -5.65 0.50
N SER A 393 -26.56 -5.79 -0.32
CA SER A 393 -26.66 -6.10 -1.75
C SER A 393 -25.65 -7.20 -2.14
N ASN A 394 -25.78 -7.72 -3.36
CA ASN A 394 -24.86 -8.70 -3.96
C ASN A 394 -23.82 -8.05 -4.89
N ILE A 395 -23.78 -6.71 -4.92
CA ILE A 395 -22.81 -5.95 -5.70
C ILE A 395 -21.45 -6.03 -5.02
N HIS A 396 -20.46 -6.60 -5.72
CA HIS A 396 -19.09 -6.69 -5.23
C HIS A 396 -18.35 -5.38 -5.49
N ILE A 397 -17.53 -4.95 -4.52
CA ILE A 397 -16.74 -3.72 -4.61
C ILE A 397 -15.40 -3.95 -5.31
N LYS A 398 -14.78 -5.13 -5.12
CA LYS A 398 -13.43 -5.45 -5.64
C LYS A 398 -13.18 -5.03 -7.10
N PRO A 399 -14.12 -5.18 -8.06
CA PRO A 399 -13.90 -4.71 -9.44
C PRO A 399 -13.54 -3.22 -9.57
N PHE A 400 -13.94 -2.37 -8.63
CA PHE A 400 -13.63 -0.93 -8.60
C PHE A 400 -12.30 -0.61 -7.91
N LEU A 401 -11.72 -1.58 -7.18
CA LEU A 401 -10.48 -1.43 -6.44
C LEU A 401 -9.29 -1.92 -7.27
N SER A 402 -8.15 -1.24 -7.18
CA SER A 402 -6.92 -1.66 -7.84
C SER A 402 -5.81 -1.94 -6.83
N CYS A 403 -5.13 -3.09 -6.96
CA CYS A 403 -3.93 -3.37 -6.19
C CYS A 403 -2.67 -2.72 -6.77
N PHE A 404 -2.73 -2.14 -7.97
CA PHE A 404 -1.56 -1.54 -8.62
C PHE A 404 -1.18 -0.20 -7.98
N PRO A 405 0.07 -0.04 -7.51
CA PRO A 405 0.53 1.21 -6.93
C PRO A 405 0.81 2.26 -8.01
N GLU A 406 0.83 3.53 -7.63
CA GLU A 406 1.63 4.53 -8.34
C GLU A 406 3.04 4.53 -7.76
N VAL A 407 4.06 4.43 -8.61
CA VAL A 407 5.46 4.47 -8.20
C VAL A 407 6.09 5.81 -8.60
N ARG A 408 6.60 6.56 -7.62
CA ARG A 408 7.44 7.74 -7.85
C ARG A 408 8.89 7.41 -7.55
N VAL A 409 9.79 7.93 -8.37
CA VAL A 409 11.22 7.69 -8.23
C VAL A 409 11.92 8.96 -7.80
N TYR A 410 12.77 8.85 -6.78
CA TYR A 410 13.67 9.90 -6.35
C TYR A 410 15.10 9.39 -6.41
N ASP A 411 15.93 10.04 -7.23
CA ASP A 411 17.32 9.67 -7.44
C ASP A 411 18.22 10.40 -6.44
N LEU A 412 18.73 9.66 -5.45
CA LEU A 412 19.60 10.20 -4.40
C LEU A 412 20.94 10.68 -4.95
N THR A 413 21.36 10.21 -6.12
CA THR A 413 22.65 10.59 -6.71
C THR A 413 22.64 11.98 -7.35
N GLN A 414 21.45 12.56 -7.55
CA GLN A 414 21.30 13.87 -8.20
C GLN A 414 21.51 15.06 -7.25
N TYR A 415 21.52 14.82 -5.94
CA TYR A 415 21.60 15.90 -4.94
C TYR A 415 22.50 15.48 -3.76
N GLU A 416 23.14 16.46 -3.14
CA GLU A 416 23.74 16.27 -1.82
C GLU A 416 22.65 16.37 -0.75
N HIS A 417 22.70 15.47 0.23
CA HIS A 417 21.69 15.38 1.28
C HIS A 417 22.37 15.55 2.63
N CYS A 418 21.82 16.46 3.44
CA CYS A 418 22.29 16.69 4.78
C CYS A 418 21.57 15.74 5.78
N PRO A 419 22.02 15.69 7.04
CA PRO A 419 21.42 14.86 8.09
C PRO A 419 19.95 15.17 8.35
N ASP A 420 19.49 16.37 7.99
CA ASP A 420 18.12 16.83 8.24
C ASP A 420 17.17 16.53 7.07
N ASP A 421 17.71 16.05 5.94
CA ASP A 421 16.92 15.67 4.79
C ASP A 421 16.35 14.26 4.98
N VAL A 422 15.02 14.15 4.96
CA VAL A 422 14.30 12.91 5.31
C VAL A 422 13.16 12.61 4.35
N LEU A 423 12.89 11.31 4.19
CA LEU A 423 11.64 10.78 3.63
C LEU A 423 10.73 10.37 4.79
N VAL A 424 9.54 10.99 4.86
CA VAL A 424 8.50 10.69 5.85
C VAL A 424 7.39 9.89 5.19
N LEU A 425 7.05 8.73 5.75
CA LEU A 425 5.88 7.92 5.38
C LEU A 425 4.90 7.94 6.57
N GLY A 426 3.60 8.07 6.31
CA GLY A 426 2.57 7.97 7.34
C GLY A 426 1.28 7.32 6.83
N THR A 427 0.56 6.63 7.71
CA THR A 427 -0.84 6.20 7.50
C THR A 427 -1.81 7.38 7.57
N ASP A 428 -3.07 7.19 7.15
CA ASP A 428 -4.03 8.29 7.05
C ASP A 428 -4.26 8.98 8.41
N GLY A 429 -4.12 8.25 9.52
CA GLY A 429 -4.23 8.78 10.87
C GLY A 429 -3.24 9.90 11.20
N LEU A 430 -2.13 10.02 10.47
CA LEU A 430 -1.24 11.20 10.53
C LEU A 430 -1.82 12.34 9.69
N TRP A 431 -2.01 12.08 8.39
CA TRP A 431 -2.37 13.05 7.37
C TRP A 431 -3.78 13.60 7.54
N ASP A 432 -4.60 12.94 8.36
CA ASP A 432 -5.98 13.31 8.53
C ASP A 432 -6.17 14.60 9.33
N VAL A 433 -5.18 14.92 10.14
CA VAL A 433 -5.19 16.03 11.08
C VAL A 433 -3.99 16.98 10.93
N THR A 434 -3.01 16.56 10.13
CA THR A 434 -1.74 17.27 9.93
C THR A 434 -1.45 17.42 8.43
N ASN A 435 -1.13 18.63 7.98
CA ASN A 435 -0.74 18.90 6.59
C ASN A 435 0.79 18.81 6.37
N ASP A 436 1.23 18.96 5.12
CA ASP A 436 2.62 18.74 4.74
C ASP A 436 3.55 19.78 5.37
N GLU A 437 3.11 21.03 5.47
CA GLU A 437 3.85 22.12 6.11
C GLU A 437 3.99 21.92 7.62
N GLU A 438 2.96 21.42 8.29
CA GLU A 438 2.98 21.06 9.71
C GLU A 438 3.95 19.90 9.96
N VAL A 439 3.98 18.87 9.10
CA VAL A 439 4.96 17.78 9.17
C VAL A 439 6.39 18.31 8.98
N ALA A 440 6.62 19.14 7.97
CA ALA A 440 7.94 19.73 7.72
C ALA A 440 8.43 20.60 8.88
N SER A 441 7.52 21.38 9.49
CA SER A 441 7.81 22.18 10.66
C SER A 441 8.26 21.32 11.85
N VAL A 442 7.55 20.22 12.12
CA VAL A 442 7.92 19.28 13.21
C VAL A 442 9.28 18.64 12.95
N VAL A 443 9.53 18.20 11.72
CA VAL A 443 10.81 17.59 11.33
C VAL A 443 11.95 18.59 11.58
N MET A 444 11.81 19.83 11.12
CA MET A 444 12.82 20.88 11.31
C MET A 444 13.02 21.23 12.79
N GLU A 445 11.93 21.42 13.55
CA GLU A 445 11.96 21.74 14.98
C GLU A 445 12.68 20.65 15.80
N VAL A 446 12.36 19.39 15.54
CA VAL A 446 12.97 18.27 16.26
C VAL A 446 14.42 18.10 15.81
N LEU A 447 14.71 17.99 14.52
CA LEU A 447 16.08 17.70 14.05
C LEU A 447 17.07 18.80 14.45
N THR A 448 16.69 20.08 14.43
CA THR A 448 17.57 21.17 14.91
C THR A 448 17.90 21.12 16.41
N SER A 449 17.14 20.36 17.20
CA SER A 449 17.36 20.17 18.63
C SER A 449 18.30 18.99 18.95
N TYR A 450 18.72 18.22 17.94
CA TYR A 450 19.60 17.05 18.09
C TYR A 450 20.84 17.16 17.21
N GLU A 451 21.96 16.66 17.70
CA GLU A 451 23.18 16.56 16.90
C GLU A 451 22.96 15.68 15.65
N PRO A 452 23.62 15.98 14.50
CA PRO A 452 23.51 15.20 13.28
C PRO A 452 23.71 13.68 13.42
N ASN A 453 24.60 13.30 14.33
CA ASN A 453 24.95 11.89 14.61
C ASN A 453 24.15 11.28 15.76
N ASP A 454 23.19 12.00 16.34
CA ASP A 454 22.36 11.44 17.41
C ASP A 454 21.53 10.26 16.87
N PRO A 455 21.71 9.05 17.43
CA PRO A 455 21.07 7.86 16.90
C PRO A 455 19.55 7.81 17.10
N CYS A 456 19.00 8.69 17.95
CA CYS A 456 17.59 8.71 18.31
C CYS A 456 16.81 9.78 17.54
N ARG A 457 17.47 10.74 16.87
CA ARG A 457 16.82 11.94 16.29
C ARG A 457 15.64 11.63 15.37
N TYR A 458 15.77 10.64 14.48
CA TYR A 458 14.69 10.26 13.57
C TYR A 458 13.54 9.55 14.30
N THR A 459 13.83 8.74 15.33
CA THR A 459 12.80 8.16 16.21
C THR A 459 12.05 9.25 16.96
N MET A 460 12.74 10.29 17.43
CA MET A 460 12.13 11.43 18.10
C MET A 460 11.21 12.22 17.16
N VAL A 461 11.59 12.40 15.88
CA VAL A 461 10.71 12.99 14.87
C VAL A 461 9.45 12.14 14.70
N ALA A 462 9.59 10.83 14.53
CA ALA A 462 8.45 9.93 14.36
C ALA A 462 7.50 9.98 15.57
N GLN A 463 8.06 9.94 16.79
CA GLN A 463 7.28 10.06 18.03
C GLN A 463 6.54 11.40 18.11
N GLU A 464 7.22 12.51 17.81
CA GLU A 464 6.62 13.85 17.89
C GLU A 464 5.48 14.01 16.89
N LEU A 465 5.65 13.52 15.66
CA LEU A 465 4.60 13.49 14.64
C LEU A 465 3.35 12.71 15.11
N VAL A 466 3.56 11.53 15.70
CA VAL A 466 2.48 10.71 16.27
C VAL A 466 1.82 11.41 17.47
N VAL A 467 2.59 11.97 18.39
CA VAL A 467 2.08 12.65 19.59
C VAL A 467 1.25 13.87 19.21
N ARG A 468 1.74 14.73 18.31
CA ARG A 468 1.01 15.92 17.86
C ARG A 468 -0.29 15.56 17.16
N SER A 469 -0.27 14.54 16.30
CA SER A 469 -1.45 14.12 15.52
C SER A 469 -2.48 13.40 16.38
N ARG A 470 -2.04 12.54 17.31
CA ARG A 470 -2.92 11.92 18.33
C ARG A 470 -3.58 12.98 19.21
N GLY A 471 -2.83 14.02 19.56
CA GLY A 471 -3.25 15.08 20.48
C GLY A 471 -3.23 14.62 21.95
N VAL A 472 -3.94 15.39 22.78
CA VAL A 472 -4.04 15.19 24.24
C VAL A 472 -5.49 14.90 24.62
N LEU A 473 -5.69 13.96 25.55
CA LEU A 473 -7.01 13.65 26.08
C LEU A 473 -7.55 14.82 26.92
N LYS A 474 -8.67 15.39 26.48
CA LYS A 474 -9.46 16.39 27.22
C LYS A 474 -10.87 15.82 27.51
N GLU A 475 -11.70 16.54 28.27
CA GLU A 475 -13.08 16.13 28.59
C GLU A 475 -13.92 15.76 27.35
N ARG A 476 -13.64 16.40 26.20
CA ARG A 476 -14.33 16.19 24.93
C ARG A 476 -13.57 15.29 23.96
N GLY A 477 -12.76 14.36 24.47
CA GLY A 477 -11.94 13.43 23.68
C GLY A 477 -10.53 13.96 23.37
N TRP A 478 -9.85 13.30 22.44
CA TRP A 478 -8.50 13.66 21.99
C TRP A 478 -8.52 14.96 21.17
N ARG A 479 -7.68 15.93 21.54
CA ARG A 479 -7.65 17.28 20.96
C ARG A 479 -6.25 17.74 20.61
N LEU A 480 -6.14 18.43 19.48
CA LEU A 480 -4.94 19.17 19.06
C LEU A 480 -4.79 20.46 19.89
N PRO A 481 -3.63 21.15 19.83
CA PRO A 481 -3.42 22.42 20.54
C PRO A 481 -4.44 23.52 20.21
N ASN A 482 -5.00 23.50 18.99
CA ASN A 482 -6.04 24.44 18.52
C ASN A 482 -7.48 23.96 18.78
N ASP A 483 -7.67 23.00 19.70
CA ASP A 483 -8.96 22.40 20.08
C ASP A 483 -9.74 21.67 18.96
N ARG A 484 -9.14 21.54 17.76
CA ARG A 484 -9.63 20.58 16.75
C ARG A 484 -9.50 19.15 17.28
N LEU A 485 -10.28 18.24 16.71
CA LEU A 485 -10.17 16.81 17.02
C LEU A 485 -8.77 16.32 16.67
N GLY A 486 -8.13 15.62 17.61
CA GLY A 486 -6.96 14.80 17.29
C GLY A 486 -7.36 13.57 16.49
N SER A 487 -6.37 12.88 15.94
CA SER A 487 -6.63 11.68 15.15
C SER A 487 -7.26 10.60 16.03
N GLY A 488 -8.42 10.12 15.59
CA GLY A 488 -9.09 8.96 16.18
C GLY A 488 -8.62 7.63 15.60
N ASP A 489 -7.71 7.66 14.62
CA ASP A 489 -7.25 6.47 13.90
C ASP A 489 -5.98 5.86 14.48
N ASP A 490 -5.63 4.68 13.95
CA ASP A 490 -4.27 4.15 14.07
C ASP A 490 -3.32 5.14 13.38
N ILE A 491 -2.14 5.36 13.95
CA ILE A 491 -1.14 6.24 13.35
C ILE A 491 0.17 5.48 13.34
N SER A 492 0.78 5.35 12.17
CA SER A 492 2.09 4.75 12.00
C SER A 492 2.96 5.65 11.13
N VAL A 493 4.20 5.90 11.54
CA VAL A 493 5.10 6.83 10.87
C VAL A 493 6.50 6.25 10.74
N PHE A 494 7.08 6.30 9.55
CA PHE A 494 8.52 6.14 9.32
C PHE A 494 9.16 7.49 9.00
N VAL A 495 10.38 7.70 9.52
CA VAL A 495 11.26 8.83 9.17
C VAL A 495 12.61 8.26 8.74
N ILE A 496 12.89 8.32 7.44
CA ILE A 496 14.03 7.69 6.80
C ILE A 496 15.02 8.78 6.35
N PRO A 497 16.26 8.82 6.84
CA PRO A 497 17.22 9.81 6.38
C PRO A 497 17.66 9.58 4.94
N LEU A 498 17.82 10.68 4.18
CA LEU A 498 18.22 10.62 2.78
C LEU A 498 19.74 10.51 2.58
N GLY A 499 20.56 10.97 3.53
CA GLY A 499 22.02 10.80 3.46
C GLY A 499 22.51 9.34 3.66
N GLY A 500 21.60 8.38 3.80
CA GLY A 500 21.91 6.96 3.77
C GLY A 500 22.40 6.38 5.11
N PRO A 501 23.14 5.25 5.08
CA PRO A 501 23.65 4.58 6.29
C PRO A 501 24.89 5.27 6.89
N GLY A 502 25.39 6.36 6.30
CA GLY A 502 26.61 7.04 6.73
C GLY A 502 26.45 7.74 8.08
N ASN A 503 27.53 7.74 8.87
CA ASN A 503 27.66 8.70 9.97
C ASN A 503 27.92 10.07 9.34
N TYR A 504 27.15 11.08 9.76
CA TYR A 504 27.32 12.46 9.32
C TYR A 504 28.41 13.13 10.15
N THR A 505 29.69 12.89 9.83
CA THR A 505 30.83 13.50 10.55
C THR A 505 30.94 14.99 10.33
#